data_AF-A0AAW6TTM4-F1
#
_entry.id   AF-A0AAW6TTM4-F1
#
_cell.length_a   1.000
_cell.length_b   1.000
_cell.length_c   1.000
_cell.angle_alpha   90.00
_cell.angle_beta   90.00
_cell.angle_gamma   90.00
#
_symmetry.space_group_name_H-M   'P 1'
#
loop_
_entity.id
_entity.type
_entity.pdbx_description
1 polymer ?
#
loop_
_entity_poly.entity_id
_entity_poly.type
_entity_poly.pdbx_seq_one_letter_code
_entity_poly.pdbx_strand_id
1 'polypeptide(L)'
;MGIGSEDRIAVPLPQEDEIPDLGLDGESLMAVYSKTIYRLTDRTWTPIHSGDILLPRSGLPPQRHGNMVFLRDEGMRLSHKRLWWLTMGERPRLRLLSRDTGLFVPTVRQTPYAEEVDLIGPPGWEETSSYCVTSTGDLWACIANGSFLLRRSQEGWYSIAMANNAVRFGRESVDSSVPDHHVSVSAITTLHDDTFLLTGNTGLYRLKGNELVQKLAFAGAEPQTGPDRAPRRLNWHPTSVLSLDDGSYLIGCGSGRGVYLLSRGDDGHWSARFAEQGDPVVW
;
A
#
# COMPACT_ATOMS: atom_id res chain seq x y z
N MET A 1 1.11 -19.79 -15.85
CA MET A 1 0.43 -19.87 -17.16
C MET A 1 0.27 -18.45 -17.70
N GLY A 2 0.61 -18.19 -18.96
CA GLY A 2 0.39 -16.88 -19.57
C GLY A 2 -1.04 -16.77 -20.13
N ILE A 3 -1.61 -15.56 -20.13
CA ILE A 3 -2.88 -15.29 -20.81
C ILE A 3 -2.68 -15.49 -22.32
N GLY A 4 -3.37 -16.47 -22.90
CA GLY A 4 -3.34 -16.78 -24.33
C GLY A 4 -3.74 -15.55 -25.16
N SER A 5 -3.20 -15.41 -26.37
CA SER A 5 -3.50 -14.24 -27.22
C SER A 5 -4.98 -14.08 -27.55
N GLU A 6 -5.72 -15.19 -27.57
CA GLU A 6 -7.16 -15.23 -27.87
C GLU A 6 -8.02 -14.69 -26.72
N ASP A 7 -7.50 -14.71 -25.49
CA ASP A 7 -8.16 -14.17 -24.29
C ASP A 7 -7.83 -12.69 -24.04
N ARG A 8 -6.98 -12.09 -24.90
CA ARG A 8 -6.59 -10.69 -24.78
C ARG A 8 -7.60 -9.80 -25.48
N ILE A 9 -8.12 -8.84 -24.74
CA ILE A 9 -8.94 -7.77 -25.28
C ILE A 9 -8.07 -6.51 -25.34
N ALA A 10 -7.96 -5.93 -26.53
CA ALA A 10 -7.36 -4.61 -26.71
C ALA A 10 -8.46 -3.55 -26.64
N VAL A 11 -8.35 -2.63 -25.69
CA VAL A 11 -9.23 -1.46 -25.57
C VAL A 11 -8.34 -0.22 -25.62
N PRO A 12 -8.58 0.75 -26.53
CA PRO A 12 -7.82 1.99 -26.54
C PRO A 12 -8.05 2.77 -25.25
N LEU A 13 -7.07 3.55 -24.82
CA LEU A 13 -7.21 4.45 -23.69
C LEU A 13 -8.24 5.55 -24.02
N PRO A 14 -8.98 6.08 -23.03
CA PRO A 14 -10.02 7.07 -23.27
C PRO A 14 -9.49 8.46 -23.64
N GLN A 15 -8.21 8.75 -23.38
CA GLN A 15 -7.53 9.99 -23.75
C GLN A 15 -6.11 9.67 -24.26
N GLU A 16 -5.62 10.46 -25.22
CA GLU A 16 -4.31 10.27 -25.87
C GLU A 16 -3.22 11.24 -25.35
N ASP A 17 -3.62 12.34 -24.72
CA ASP A 17 -2.74 13.43 -24.29
C ASP A 17 -2.07 13.19 -22.93
N GLU A 18 -2.57 12.22 -22.16
CA GLU A 18 -2.03 11.83 -20.86
C GLU A 18 -2.05 10.30 -20.72
N ILE A 19 -1.05 9.73 -20.03
CA ILE A 19 -1.06 8.30 -19.66
C ILE A 19 -1.75 8.16 -18.31
N PRO A 20 -2.84 7.40 -18.15
CA PRO A 20 -3.54 7.30 -16.88
C PRO A 20 -2.79 6.43 -15.87
N ASP A 21 -3.10 6.59 -14.59
CA ASP A 21 -2.86 5.56 -13.58
C ASP A 21 -3.98 4.51 -13.67
N LEU A 22 -3.62 3.24 -13.84
CA LEU A 22 -4.59 2.15 -13.91
C LEU A 22 -4.88 1.60 -12.52
N GLY A 23 -6.16 1.44 -12.21
CA GLY A 23 -6.67 1.03 -10.92
C GLY A 23 -7.88 0.10 -11.03
N LEU A 24 -8.52 -0.17 -9.90
CA LEU A 24 -9.68 -1.05 -9.81
C LEU A 24 -10.88 -0.36 -9.18
N ASP A 25 -12.05 -0.73 -9.68
CA ASP A 25 -13.37 -0.35 -9.17
C ASP A 25 -14.21 -1.62 -9.04
N GLY A 26 -14.05 -2.28 -7.90
CA GLY A 26 -14.42 -3.69 -7.76
C GLY A 26 -13.67 -4.55 -8.78
N GLU A 27 -14.40 -5.23 -9.64
CA GLU A 27 -13.83 -6.06 -10.73
C GLU A 27 -13.58 -5.28 -12.02
N SER A 28 -14.03 -4.02 -12.11
CA SER A 28 -13.85 -3.20 -13.30
C SER A 28 -12.51 -2.48 -13.31
N LEU A 29 -11.86 -2.39 -14.48
CA LEU A 29 -10.67 -1.57 -14.67
C LEU A 29 -11.05 -0.08 -14.62
N MET A 30 -10.20 0.71 -13.98
CA MET A 30 -10.34 2.16 -13.87
C MET A 30 -9.11 2.84 -14.45
N ALA A 31 -9.31 3.94 -15.18
CA ALA A 31 -8.24 4.81 -15.67
C ALA A 31 -8.37 6.20 -15.00
N VAL A 32 -7.35 6.58 -14.24
CA VAL A 32 -7.30 7.83 -13.49
C VAL A 32 -6.34 8.79 -14.18
N TYR A 33 -6.88 9.89 -14.68
CA TYR A 33 -6.15 11.02 -15.25
C TYR A 33 -6.05 12.15 -14.22
N SER A 34 -5.27 13.19 -14.55
CA SER A 34 -5.11 14.37 -13.70
C SER A 34 -6.43 15.03 -13.29
N LYS A 35 -7.49 14.96 -14.11
CA LYS A 35 -8.79 15.63 -13.86
C LYS A 35 -10.03 14.75 -14.09
N THR A 36 -9.84 13.57 -14.66
CA THR A 36 -10.94 12.71 -15.12
C THR A 36 -10.68 11.29 -14.67
N ILE A 37 -11.74 10.58 -14.31
CA ILE A 37 -11.68 9.16 -13.96
C ILE A 37 -12.67 8.43 -14.85
N TYR A 38 -12.20 7.38 -15.52
CA TYR A 38 -13.02 6.50 -16.34
C TYR A 38 -13.11 5.11 -15.73
N ARG A 39 -14.28 4.48 -15.88
CA ARG A 39 -14.49 3.05 -15.63
C ARG A 39 -14.64 2.34 -16.96
N LEU A 40 -14.00 1.19 -17.11
CA LEU A 40 -14.20 0.30 -18.24
C LEU A 40 -15.38 -0.65 -17.95
N THR A 41 -16.40 -0.64 -18.79
CA THR A 41 -17.53 -1.58 -18.74
C THR A 41 -17.85 -2.01 -20.16
N ASP A 42 -17.94 -3.31 -20.41
CA ASP A 42 -18.22 -3.87 -21.74
C ASP A 42 -17.38 -3.25 -22.87
N ARG A 43 -16.06 -3.14 -22.63
CA ARG A 43 -15.07 -2.54 -23.54
C ARG A 43 -15.27 -1.05 -23.84
N THR A 44 -16.14 -0.36 -23.09
CA THR A 44 -16.41 1.07 -23.24
C THR A 44 -15.96 1.81 -21.99
N TRP A 45 -15.18 2.88 -22.18
CA TRP A 45 -14.80 3.78 -21.11
C TRP A 45 -15.92 4.78 -20.83
N THR A 46 -16.42 4.81 -19.60
CA THR A 46 -17.43 5.77 -19.15
C THR A 46 -16.83 6.70 -18.09
N PRO A 47 -16.94 8.03 -18.23
CA PRO A 47 -16.45 8.95 -17.20
C PRO A 47 -17.30 8.80 -15.93
N ILE A 48 -16.63 8.56 -14.80
CA ILE A 48 -17.26 8.51 -13.46
C ILE A 48 -16.97 9.76 -12.63
N HIS A 49 -15.93 10.52 -13.01
CA HIS A 49 -15.63 11.84 -12.48
C HIS A 49 -14.95 12.67 -13.55
N SER A 50 -15.29 13.96 -13.63
CA SER A 50 -14.60 14.97 -14.42
C SER A 50 -14.74 16.31 -13.69
N GLY A 51 -13.65 17.01 -13.44
CA GLY A 51 -13.70 18.29 -12.74
C GLY A 51 -12.37 19.01 -12.64
N ASP A 52 -12.34 20.10 -11.87
CA ASP A 52 -11.16 20.96 -11.75
C ASP A 52 -10.19 20.53 -10.65
N ILE A 53 -10.50 19.48 -9.90
CA ILE A 53 -9.60 18.92 -8.90
C ILE A 53 -8.47 18.17 -9.60
N LEU A 54 -7.24 18.62 -9.36
CA LEU A 54 -6.04 17.93 -9.81
C LEU A 54 -5.76 16.72 -8.92
N LEU A 55 -5.79 15.53 -9.49
CA LEU A 55 -5.48 14.27 -8.83
C LEU A 55 -3.97 14.02 -8.82
N PRO A 56 -3.41 13.52 -7.70
CA PRO A 56 -2.01 13.15 -7.64
C PRO A 56 -1.76 11.88 -8.46
N ARG A 57 -0.55 11.77 -9.03
CA ARG A 57 -0.11 10.52 -9.67
C ARG A 57 0.12 9.45 -8.62
N SER A 58 -0.47 8.28 -8.84
CA SER A 58 -0.45 7.18 -7.89
C SER A 58 0.67 6.19 -8.22
N GLY A 59 1.53 5.90 -7.25
CA GLY A 59 2.55 4.84 -7.34
C GLY A 59 2.00 3.44 -7.09
N LEU A 60 0.80 3.33 -6.51
CA LEU A 60 0.05 2.07 -6.41
C LEU A 60 -1.22 2.15 -7.24
N PRO A 61 -1.76 1.03 -7.73
CA PRO A 61 -3.03 1.02 -8.44
C PRO A 61 -4.10 1.76 -7.61
N PRO A 62 -4.75 2.81 -8.14
CA PRO A 62 -5.87 3.47 -7.48
C PRO A 62 -6.99 2.46 -7.18
N GLN A 63 -7.65 2.60 -6.04
CA GLN A 63 -8.78 1.73 -5.67
C GLN A 63 -10.03 2.58 -5.43
N ARG A 64 -11.17 2.13 -5.95
CA ARG A 64 -12.46 2.78 -5.75
C ARG A 64 -13.39 1.92 -4.91
N HIS A 65 -14.10 2.58 -3.99
CA HIS A 65 -15.26 2.02 -3.30
C HIS A 65 -16.37 3.06 -3.19
N GLY A 66 -17.55 2.75 -3.72
CA GLY A 66 -18.69 3.67 -3.75
C GLY A 66 -18.36 4.98 -4.48
N ASN A 67 -18.42 6.10 -3.77
CA ASN A 67 -18.07 7.42 -4.27
C ASN A 67 -16.64 7.87 -3.89
N MET A 68 -15.81 7.00 -3.31
CA MET A 68 -14.44 7.34 -2.93
C MET A 68 -13.42 6.65 -3.84
N VAL A 69 -12.42 7.41 -4.29
CA VAL A 69 -11.24 6.90 -5.00
C VAL A 69 -10.00 7.20 -4.18
N PHE A 70 -9.21 6.19 -3.87
CA PHE A 70 -7.99 6.28 -3.09
C PHE A 70 -6.77 6.23 -4.00
N LEU A 71 -5.76 7.07 -3.72
CA LEU A 71 -4.55 7.22 -4.50
C LEU A 71 -3.35 7.37 -3.57
N ARG A 72 -2.23 6.73 -3.90
CA ARG A 72 -1.00 6.81 -3.09
C ARG A 72 0.10 7.42 -3.92
N ASP A 73 0.42 8.67 -3.66
CA ASP A 73 1.50 9.36 -4.37
C ASP A 73 2.89 8.84 -3.94
N GLU A 74 3.89 8.96 -4.83
CA GLU A 74 5.30 8.63 -4.52
C GLU A 74 6.06 9.83 -3.92
N GLY A 75 5.39 10.96 -3.71
CA GLY A 75 6.01 12.22 -3.30
C GLY A 75 7.14 12.67 -4.24
N MET A 76 8.04 13.51 -3.71
CA MET A 76 9.27 13.88 -4.41
C MET A 76 10.42 12.99 -3.94
N ARG A 77 11.22 12.47 -4.88
CA ARG A 77 12.41 11.65 -4.57
C ARG A 77 12.14 10.42 -3.68
N LEU A 78 10.94 9.83 -3.77
CA LEU A 78 10.54 8.59 -3.08
C LEU A 78 10.37 8.74 -1.56
N SER A 79 10.40 9.97 -1.05
CA SER A 79 10.04 10.30 0.33
C SER A 79 8.67 10.98 0.36
N HIS A 80 8.01 10.96 1.52
CA HIS A 80 6.69 11.57 1.69
C HIS A 80 5.61 10.96 0.77
N LYS A 81 5.59 9.63 0.66
CA LYS A 81 4.54 8.88 -0.04
C LYS A 81 3.20 9.15 0.63
N ARG A 82 2.31 9.91 0.04
CA ARG A 82 1.08 10.35 0.71
C ARG A 82 -0.14 9.60 0.19
N LEU A 83 -1.03 9.28 1.10
CA LEU A 83 -2.33 8.71 0.76
C LEU A 83 -3.40 9.80 0.66
N TRP A 84 -4.05 9.85 -0.49
CA TRP A 84 -5.13 10.75 -0.82
C TRP A 84 -6.41 9.99 -1.11
N TRP A 85 -7.55 10.66 -0.97
CA TRP A 85 -8.77 10.19 -1.58
C TRP A 85 -9.67 11.31 -2.07
N LEU A 86 -10.29 11.06 -3.21
CA LEU A 86 -11.34 11.89 -3.78
C LEU A 86 -12.69 11.33 -3.35
N THR A 87 -13.47 12.13 -2.60
CA THR A 87 -14.91 11.88 -2.44
C THR A 87 -15.65 12.56 -3.59
N MET A 88 -16.28 11.76 -4.45
CA MET A 88 -17.09 12.19 -5.59
C MET A 88 -18.54 12.50 -5.17
N GLY A 89 -19.20 13.35 -5.95
CA GLY A 89 -20.57 13.82 -5.71
C GLY A 89 -20.78 15.24 -6.25
N GLU A 90 -21.81 15.93 -5.80
CA GLU A 90 -22.10 17.33 -6.22
C GLU A 90 -20.97 18.30 -5.86
N ARG A 91 -20.27 18.05 -4.76
CA ARG A 91 -19.14 18.85 -4.27
C ARG A 91 -17.95 17.94 -4.03
N PRO A 92 -17.18 17.62 -5.08
CA PRO A 92 -16.07 16.71 -4.95
C PRO A 92 -15.02 17.29 -3.99
N ARG A 93 -14.39 16.43 -3.19
CA ARG A 93 -13.39 16.85 -2.20
C ARG A 93 -12.21 15.89 -2.22
N LEU A 94 -11.02 16.44 -2.44
CA LEU A 94 -9.77 15.72 -2.29
C LEU A 94 -9.25 15.90 -0.87
N ARG A 95 -8.96 14.80 -0.18
CA ARG A 95 -8.44 14.77 1.18
C ARG A 95 -7.10 14.05 1.23
N LEU A 96 -6.27 14.48 2.18
CA LEU A 96 -4.98 13.90 2.50
C LEU A 96 -5.07 13.23 3.86
N LEU A 97 -4.62 11.97 3.97
CA LEU A 97 -4.71 11.18 5.19
C LEU A 97 -4.14 11.90 6.41
N SER A 98 -2.92 12.42 6.31
CA SER A 98 -2.24 13.10 7.42
C SER A 98 -3.07 14.26 7.96
N ARG A 99 -3.69 15.05 7.09
CA ARG A 99 -4.57 16.15 7.49
C ARG A 99 -5.90 15.68 8.07
N ASP A 100 -6.48 14.61 7.52
CA ASP A 100 -7.79 14.10 7.95
C ASP A 100 -7.73 13.39 9.32
N THR A 101 -6.59 12.76 9.66
CA THR A 101 -6.41 12.11 10.98
C THR A 101 -6.40 13.10 12.15
N GLY A 102 -6.15 14.39 11.89
CA GLY A 102 -6.03 15.41 12.93
C GLY A 102 -4.80 15.27 13.83
N LEU A 103 -3.85 14.39 13.50
CA LEU A 103 -2.64 14.14 14.29
C LEU A 103 -1.52 15.16 14.05
N PHE A 104 -1.72 16.10 13.11
CA PHE A 104 -0.77 17.14 12.81
C PHE A 104 -1.21 18.45 13.45
N VAL A 105 -0.32 19.04 14.24
CA VAL A 105 -0.54 20.38 14.79
C VAL A 105 0.16 21.38 13.88
N PRO A 106 -0.56 22.38 13.34
CA PRO A 106 0.08 23.47 12.62
C PRO A 106 0.97 24.25 13.59
N THR A 107 2.26 24.27 13.30
CA THR A 107 3.26 25.07 13.99
C THR A 107 3.56 26.26 13.10
N VAL A 108 3.12 27.43 13.55
CA VAL A 108 3.39 28.69 12.86
C VAL A 108 4.77 29.18 13.29
N ARG A 109 5.68 29.32 12.34
CA ARG A 109 6.99 29.94 12.51
C ARG A 109 6.98 31.31 11.83
N GLN A 110 7.21 32.36 12.61
CA GLN A 110 7.45 33.68 12.05
C GLN A 110 8.91 33.78 11.64
N THR A 111 9.15 33.93 10.33
CA THR A 111 10.44 34.34 9.81
C THR A 111 10.44 35.87 9.60
N PRO A 112 11.60 36.53 9.47
CA PRO A 112 11.66 37.95 9.15
C PRO A 112 11.00 38.34 7.82
N TYR A 113 10.68 37.36 6.96
CA TYR A 113 10.18 37.59 5.60
C TYR A 113 8.77 37.03 5.36
N ALA A 114 8.32 36.06 6.16
CA ALA A 114 7.03 35.40 5.99
C ALA A 114 6.58 34.64 7.25
N GLU A 115 5.28 34.39 7.34
CA GLU A 115 4.71 33.37 8.21
C GLU A 115 4.80 32.01 7.51
N GLU A 116 5.58 31.09 8.08
CA GLU A 116 5.70 29.70 7.61
C GLU A 116 4.84 28.81 8.51
N VAL A 117 3.98 27.98 7.91
CA VAL A 117 3.15 27.02 8.66
C VAL A 117 3.66 25.61 8.41
N ASP A 118 4.34 25.05 9.40
CA ASP A 118 4.82 23.66 9.40
C ASP A 118 3.74 22.76 10.03
N LEU A 119 3.42 21.63 9.39
CA LEU A 119 2.60 20.61 10.04
C LEU A 119 3.54 19.63 10.75
N ILE A 120 3.58 19.69 12.08
CA ILE A 120 4.34 18.74 12.90
C ILE A 120 3.39 17.64 13.34
N GLY A 121 3.60 16.43 12.82
CA GLY A 121 2.96 15.20 13.26
C GLY A 121 4.00 14.21 13.78
N PRO A 122 3.57 13.01 14.23
CA PRO A 122 4.50 11.93 14.56
C PRO A 122 5.42 11.66 13.36
N PRO A 123 6.73 11.45 13.56
CA PRO A 123 7.67 11.22 12.45
C PRO A 123 7.19 10.09 11.52
N GLY A 124 7.11 10.37 10.22
CA GLY A 124 6.72 9.42 9.18
C GLY A 124 5.22 9.18 9.06
N TRP A 125 4.36 9.87 9.82
CA TRP A 125 2.91 9.68 9.74
C TRP A 125 2.30 10.16 8.41
N GLU A 126 3.02 11.04 7.70
CA GLU A 126 2.73 11.44 6.34
C GLU A 126 3.06 10.36 5.31
N GLU A 127 3.86 9.35 5.68
CA GLU A 127 4.35 8.31 4.79
C GLU A 127 3.45 7.06 4.84
N THR A 128 2.80 6.79 3.72
CA THR A 128 2.01 5.59 3.45
C THR A 128 2.78 4.71 2.47
N SER A 129 3.25 3.56 2.95
CA SER A 129 4.00 2.58 2.13
C SER A 129 3.10 1.74 1.23
N SER A 130 1.91 1.40 1.73
CA SER A 130 0.92 0.59 1.03
C SER A 130 -0.47 0.82 1.60
N TYR A 131 -1.51 0.48 0.83
CA TYR A 131 -2.89 0.55 1.27
C TYR A 131 -3.77 -0.45 0.50
N CYS A 132 -4.93 -0.77 1.08
CA CYS A 132 -6.00 -1.49 0.40
C CYS A 132 -7.37 -1.02 0.91
N VAL A 133 -8.42 -1.31 0.14
CA VAL A 133 -9.81 -1.01 0.50
C VAL A 133 -10.60 -2.32 0.57
N THR A 134 -11.34 -2.52 1.66
CA THR A 134 -12.18 -3.71 1.82
C THR A 134 -13.46 -3.64 0.97
N SER A 135 -14.13 -4.78 0.84
CA SER A 135 -15.48 -4.88 0.26
C SER A 135 -16.51 -3.99 0.96
N THR A 136 -16.30 -3.71 2.25
CA THR A 136 -17.13 -2.80 3.06
C THR A 136 -16.74 -1.33 2.96
N GLY A 137 -15.67 -1.00 2.23
CA GLY A 137 -15.21 0.38 2.04
C GLY A 137 -14.30 0.92 3.14
N ASP A 138 -13.81 0.06 4.03
CA ASP A 138 -12.79 0.45 4.98
C ASP A 138 -11.43 0.55 4.30
N LEU A 139 -10.74 1.65 4.56
CA LEU A 139 -9.38 1.86 4.11
C LEU A 139 -8.41 1.33 5.15
N TRP A 140 -7.45 0.52 4.71
CA TRP A 140 -6.32 0.08 5.52
C TRP A 140 -5.01 0.57 4.91
N ALA A 141 -4.12 1.11 5.73
CA ALA A 141 -2.89 1.74 5.28
C ALA A 141 -1.70 1.43 6.20
N CYS A 142 -0.55 1.16 5.59
CA CYS A 142 0.72 0.94 6.27
C CYS A 142 1.47 2.28 6.41
N ILE A 143 1.47 2.84 7.62
CA ILE A 143 1.96 4.20 7.94
C ILE A 143 3.31 4.16 8.65
N ALA A 144 4.10 5.24 8.52
CA ALA A 144 5.43 5.39 9.11
C ALA A 144 6.34 4.21 8.78
N ASN A 145 6.46 3.93 7.48
CA ASN A 145 7.26 2.84 6.93
C ASN A 145 6.90 1.46 7.50
N GLY A 146 5.61 1.25 7.75
CA GLY A 146 5.07 -0.03 8.21
C GLY A 146 5.19 -0.25 9.72
N SER A 147 5.46 0.80 10.48
CA SER A 147 5.42 0.78 11.95
C SER A 147 3.99 0.75 12.49
N PHE A 148 3.03 1.23 11.68
CA PHE A 148 1.61 1.24 12.02
C PHE A 148 0.75 0.67 10.92
N LEU A 149 -0.27 -0.09 11.31
CA LEU A 149 -1.37 -0.47 10.43
C LEU A 149 -2.62 0.32 10.86
N LEU A 150 -2.98 1.31 10.05
CA LEU A 150 -4.10 2.21 10.30
C LEU A 150 -5.33 1.74 9.52
N ARG A 151 -6.48 1.66 10.19
CA ARG A 151 -7.80 1.51 9.56
C ARG A 151 -8.58 2.82 9.67
N ARG A 152 -9.15 3.25 8.56
CA ARG A 152 -10.19 4.27 8.49
C ARG A 152 -11.48 3.61 8.04
N SER A 153 -12.53 3.67 8.84
CA SER A 153 -13.83 3.14 8.44
C SER A 153 -14.43 3.93 7.28
N GLN A 154 -15.40 3.34 6.59
CA GLN A 154 -16.19 4.06 5.59
C GLN A 154 -16.79 5.38 6.13
N GLU A 155 -17.26 5.35 7.38
CA GLU A 155 -17.81 6.51 8.12
C GLU A 155 -16.75 7.55 8.53
N GLY A 156 -15.46 7.21 8.43
CA GLY A 156 -14.34 8.11 8.78
C GLY A 156 -13.77 7.94 10.17
N TRP A 157 -14.10 6.87 10.89
CA TRP A 157 -13.50 6.55 12.18
C TRP A 157 -12.12 5.94 12.01
N TYR A 158 -11.15 6.40 12.79
CA TYR A 158 -9.79 5.86 12.78
C TYR A 158 -9.57 4.86 13.91
N SER A 159 -8.82 3.80 13.59
CA SER A 159 -8.32 2.83 14.57
C SER A 159 -6.94 2.32 14.13
N ILE A 160 -6.09 2.02 15.09
CA ILE A 160 -4.78 1.41 14.84
C ILE A 160 -4.94 -0.07 15.15
N ALA A 161 -4.57 -0.94 14.20
CA ALA A 161 -4.60 -2.40 14.34
C ALA A 161 -3.22 -2.98 14.70
N MET A 162 -2.16 -2.25 14.37
CA MET A 162 -0.80 -2.57 14.76
C MET A 162 -0.04 -1.30 15.07
N ALA A 163 0.70 -1.29 16.17
CA ALA A 163 1.56 -0.19 16.57
C ALA A 163 2.89 -0.74 17.08
N ASN A 164 4.01 -0.21 16.57
CA ASN A 164 5.36 -0.56 17.02
C ASN A 164 5.53 -2.07 17.17
N ASN A 165 5.28 -2.81 16.10
CA ASN A 165 5.48 -4.25 16.03
C ASN A 165 4.58 -5.12 16.93
N ALA A 166 3.54 -4.56 17.55
CA ALA A 166 2.53 -5.31 18.29
C ALA A 166 1.15 -5.17 17.63
N VAL A 167 0.40 -6.26 17.57
CA VAL A 167 -1.00 -6.27 17.13
C VAL A 167 -1.86 -5.75 18.27
N ARG A 168 -2.63 -4.69 18.00
CA ARG A 168 -3.50 -4.06 19.00
C ARG A 168 -4.76 -3.60 18.29
N PHE A 169 -5.93 -4.03 18.74
CA PHE A 169 -7.20 -3.58 18.17
C PHE A 169 -7.93 -2.71 19.19
N GLY A 170 -8.24 -1.46 18.83
CA GLY A 170 -9.15 -0.60 19.61
C GLY A 170 -8.51 0.68 20.14
N ARG A 171 -9.18 1.30 21.12
CA ARG A 171 -8.79 2.56 21.79
C ARG A 171 -7.91 2.35 23.03
N GLU A 172 -7.51 1.12 23.31
CA GLU A 172 -6.78 0.78 24.53
C GLU A 172 -5.40 1.43 24.56
N SER A 173 -5.04 2.01 25.71
CA SER A 173 -3.80 2.76 25.88
C SER A 173 -2.58 1.88 25.64
N VAL A 174 -1.50 2.48 25.12
CA VAL A 174 -0.24 1.78 24.92
C VAL A 174 0.36 1.37 26.27
N ASP A 175 0.11 0.14 26.71
CA ASP A 175 0.93 -0.46 27.76
C ASP A 175 2.31 -0.74 27.15
N SER A 176 3.34 -0.11 27.71
CA SER A 176 4.74 -0.20 27.29
C SER A 176 5.40 -1.52 27.71
N SER A 177 4.71 -2.36 28.48
CA SER A 177 5.21 -3.65 28.97
C SER A 177 5.01 -4.83 28.00
N VAL A 178 4.28 -4.63 26.89
CA VAL A 178 4.02 -5.70 25.90
C VAL A 178 5.30 -6.01 25.10
N PRO A 179 5.72 -7.28 24.99
CA PRO A 179 6.92 -7.65 24.25
C PRO A 179 6.86 -7.21 22.78
N ASP A 180 7.97 -6.65 22.29
CA ASP A 180 8.17 -6.27 20.89
C ASP A 180 8.22 -7.55 20.04
N HIS A 181 7.19 -7.81 19.24
CA HIS A 181 7.14 -8.98 18.36
C HIS A 181 7.89 -8.76 17.04
N HIS A 182 8.58 -7.63 16.87
CA HIS A 182 9.35 -7.25 15.67
C HIS A 182 8.58 -7.39 14.33
N VAL A 183 7.25 -7.25 14.36
CA VAL A 183 6.40 -7.30 13.17
C VAL A 183 6.33 -5.93 12.49
N SER A 184 7.09 -5.76 11.41
CA SER A 184 6.94 -4.62 10.50
C SER A 184 6.07 -5.03 9.31
N VAL A 185 5.07 -4.21 8.98
CA VAL A 185 4.13 -4.46 7.86
C VAL A 185 4.13 -3.26 6.92
N SER A 186 4.81 -3.37 5.78
CA SER A 186 4.96 -2.28 4.81
C SER A 186 4.12 -2.48 3.54
N ALA A 187 3.57 -3.68 3.32
CA ALA A 187 2.59 -3.93 2.27
C ALA A 187 1.39 -4.74 2.76
N ILE A 188 0.23 -4.43 2.19
CA ILE A 188 -1.06 -5.01 2.54
C ILE A 188 -1.91 -5.24 1.29
N THR A 189 -2.66 -6.33 1.26
CA THR A 189 -3.79 -6.53 0.35
C THR A 189 -4.90 -7.30 1.05
N THR A 190 -6.12 -7.21 0.52
CA THR A 190 -7.28 -7.97 0.97
C THR A 190 -7.40 -9.28 0.18
N LEU A 191 -7.85 -10.34 0.86
CA LEU A 191 -8.27 -11.60 0.26
C LEU A 191 -9.80 -11.67 0.25
N HIS A 192 -10.36 -12.62 -0.50
CA HIS A 192 -11.82 -12.76 -0.69
C HIS A 192 -12.60 -13.11 0.60
N ASP A 193 -11.94 -13.59 1.64
CA ASP A 193 -12.56 -14.04 2.90
C ASP A 193 -12.38 -13.03 4.06
N ASP A 194 -12.21 -11.75 3.72
CA ASP A 194 -11.91 -10.65 4.63
C ASP A 194 -10.61 -10.83 5.44
N THR A 195 -9.75 -11.77 5.02
CA THR A 195 -8.39 -11.90 5.53
C THR A 195 -7.49 -10.89 4.84
N PHE A 196 -6.59 -10.24 5.59
CA PHE A 196 -5.52 -9.45 4.99
C PHE A 196 -4.27 -10.30 4.81
N LEU A 197 -3.63 -10.15 3.65
CA LEU A 197 -2.28 -10.63 3.41
C LEU A 197 -1.33 -9.45 3.59
N LEU A 198 -0.38 -9.63 4.50
CA LEU A 198 0.56 -8.59 4.93
C LEU A 198 1.98 -9.06 4.66
N THR A 199 2.87 -8.13 4.31
CA THR A 199 4.30 -8.43 4.24
C THR A 199 5.12 -7.23 4.70
N GLY A 200 6.29 -7.52 5.23
CA GLY A 200 7.29 -6.51 5.57
C GLY A 200 8.65 -7.15 5.76
N ASN A 201 9.51 -6.50 6.53
CA ASN A 201 10.93 -6.86 6.62
C ASN A 201 11.18 -8.23 7.25
N THR A 202 10.24 -8.73 8.05
CA THR A 202 10.42 -9.94 8.88
C THR A 202 9.59 -11.13 8.42
N GLY A 203 8.69 -10.95 7.44
CA GLY A 203 7.90 -12.07 6.95
C GLY A 203 6.67 -11.71 6.14
N LEU A 204 5.96 -12.77 5.79
CA LEU A 204 4.60 -12.78 5.24
C LEU A 204 3.63 -13.20 6.35
N TYR A 205 2.54 -12.45 6.51
CA TYR A 205 1.56 -12.66 7.57
C TYR A 205 0.14 -12.69 7.00
N ARG A 206 -0.76 -13.36 7.72
CA ARG A 206 -2.21 -13.23 7.52
C ARG A 206 -2.84 -12.63 8.76
N LEU A 207 -3.72 -11.66 8.56
CA LEU A 207 -4.53 -11.05 9.62
C LEU A 207 -6.00 -11.35 9.35
N LYS A 208 -6.66 -12.09 10.25
CA LYS A 208 -8.09 -12.39 10.17
C LYS A 208 -8.76 -12.08 11.50
N GLY A 209 -9.73 -11.17 11.50
CA GLY A 209 -10.27 -10.61 12.74
C GLY A 209 -9.13 -10.01 13.56
N ASN A 210 -8.90 -10.57 14.75
CA ASN A 210 -7.83 -10.11 15.66
C ASN A 210 -6.59 -11.03 15.68
N GLU A 211 -6.55 -12.05 14.82
CA GLU A 211 -5.48 -13.04 14.80
C GLU A 211 -4.48 -12.72 13.69
N LEU A 212 -3.23 -12.45 14.09
CA LEU A 212 -2.10 -12.34 13.17
C LEU A 212 -1.30 -13.63 13.19
N VAL A 213 -1.20 -14.27 12.03
CA VAL A 213 -0.45 -15.51 11.83
C VAL A 213 0.70 -15.27 10.86
N GLN A 214 1.94 -15.47 11.30
CA GLN A 214 3.08 -15.48 10.39
C GLN A 214 3.03 -16.75 9.53
N LYS A 215 2.97 -16.57 8.21
CA LYS A 215 2.98 -17.67 7.23
C LYS A 215 4.38 -18.04 6.79
N LEU A 216 5.25 -17.05 6.71
CA LEU A 216 6.65 -17.23 6.36
C LEU A 216 7.48 -16.20 7.12
N ALA A 217 8.49 -16.68 7.84
CA ALA A 217 9.52 -15.81 8.39
C ALA A 217 10.56 -15.54 7.29
N PHE A 218 10.91 -14.28 7.10
CA PHE A 218 12.10 -13.95 6.33
C PHE A 218 13.27 -14.03 7.28
N ALA A 219 14.24 -14.89 6.97
CA ALA A 219 15.49 -14.92 7.70
C ALA A 219 16.12 -13.53 7.56
N GLY A 220 16.00 -12.71 8.60
CA GLY A 220 16.84 -11.53 8.73
C GLY A 220 18.25 -12.05 8.61
N ALA A 221 19.02 -11.57 7.64
CA ALA A 221 20.41 -11.99 7.50
C ALA A 221 21.06 -11.85 8.88
N GLU A 222 21.28 -12.98 9.56
CA GLU A 222 21.99 -12.97 10.82
C GLU A 222 23.29 -12.21 10.52
N PRO A 223 23.68 -11.25 11.35
CA PRO A 223 24.99 -10.65 11.20
C PRO A 223 25.98 -11.81 11.28
N GLN A 224 26.48 -12.27 10.13
CA GLN A 224 27.59 -13.21 10.09
C GLN A 224 28.69 -12.54 10.90
N THR A 225 29.05 -13.14 12.02
CA THR A 225 30.07 -12.68 12.96
C THR A 225 31.47 -12.89 12.39
N GLY A 226 31.66 -12.52 11.11
CA GLY A 226 32.92 -12.52 10.39
C GLY A 226 33.33 -11.08 10.08
N PRO A 227 34.61 -10.70 10.31
CA PRO A 227 35.06 -9.31 10.23
C PRO A 227 35.04 -8.67 8.83
N ASP A 228 34.83 -9.43 7.76
CA ASP A 228 35.12 -8.93 6.39
C ASP A 228 33.96 -8.90 5.38
N ARG A 229 32.75 -9.32 5.76
CA ARG A 229 31.57 -9.10 4.90
C ARG A 229 30.34 -8.89 5.78
N ALA A 230 30.00 -7.63 6.05
CA ALA A 230 28.65 -7.32 6.50
C ALA A 230 27.69 -7.94 5.47
N PRO A 231 26.83 -8.91 5.84
CA PRO A 231 25.85 -9.42 4.92
C PRO A 231 25.08 -8.20 4.42
N ARG A 232 25.05 -8.00 3.09
CA ARG A 232 24.17 -7.00 2.50
C ARG A 232 22.77 -7.42 2.90
N ARG A 233 22.26 -6.86 4.00
CA ARG A 233 20.84 -6.96 4.35
C ARG A 233 20.13 -6.60 3.06
N LEU A 234 19.39 -7.55 2.50
CA LEU A 234 18.43 -7.17 1.48
C LEU A 234 17.57 -6.12 2.19
N ASN A 235 17.71 -4.86 1.77
CA ASN A 235 16.84 -3.75 2.14
C ASN A 235 15.45 -4.07 1.55
N TRP A 236 14.79 -5.04 2.15
CA TRP A 236 13.53 -5.58 1.76
C TRP A 236 12.47 -4.61 2.26
N HIS A 237 11.83 -3.88 1.34
CA HIS A 237 10.78 -2.91 1.68
C HIS A 237 9.60 -3.10 0.72
N PRO A 238 8.76 -4.11 1.00
CA PRO A 238 7.55 -4.34 0.24
C PRO A 238 6.66 -3.10 0.21
N THR A 239 6.13 -2.78 -0.95
CA THR A 239 5.12 -1.73 -1.17
C THR A 239 3.82 -2.31 -1.72
N SER A 240 3.86 -3.52 -2.29
CA SER A 240 2.69 -4.29 -2.70
C SER A 240 2.89 -5.78 -2.46
N VAL A 241 1.78 -6.49 -2.27
CA VAL A 241 1.74 -7.95 -2.18
C VAL A 241 0.47 -8.44 -2.87
N LEU A 242 0.59 -9.52 -3.63
CA LEU A 242 -0.50 -10.15 -4.37
C LEU A 242 -0.40 -11.67 -4.17
N SER A 243 -1.53 -12.31 -3.88
CA SER A 243 -1.65 -13.77 -3.90
C SER A 243 -1.98 -14.24 -5.32
N LEU A 244 -1.36 -15.33 -5.75
CA LEU A 244 -1.64 -15.99 -7.02
C LEU A 244 -2.44 -17.28 -6.79
N ASP A 245 -3.13 -17.75 -7.84
CA ASP A 245 -4.03 -18.92 -7.77
C ASP A 245 -3.29 -20.23 -7.48
N ASP A 246 -2.01 -20.31 -7.83
CA ASP A 246 -1.13 -21.45 -7.54
C ASP A 246 -0.58 -21.44 -6.11
N GLY A 247 -1.02 -20.48 -5.28
CA GLY A 247 -0.59 -20.31 -3.89
C GLY A 247 0.77 -19.60 -3.74
N SER A 248 1.38 -19.14 -4.83
CA SER A 248 2.54 -18.26 -4.81
C SER A 248 2.15 -16.80 -4.55
N TYR A 249 3.13 -15.94 -4.31
CA TYR A 249 2.93 -14.52 -4.02
C TYR A 249 3.84 -13.65 -4.87
N LEU A 250 3.32 -12.55 -5.42
CA LEU A 250 4.12 -11.48 -6.00
C LEU A 250 4.29 -10.36 -4.97
N ILE A 251 5.52 -9.94 -4.75
CA ILE A 251 5.87 -8.88 -3.81
C ILE A 251 6.60 -7.78 -4.58
N GLY A 252 5.96 -6.63 -4.71
CA GLY A 252 6.59 -5.43 -5.26
C GLY A 252 7.38 -4.74 -4.17
N CYS A 253 8.65 -4.42 -4.45
CA CYS A 253 9.47 -3.60 -3.57
C CYS A 253 9.61 -2.18 -4.12
N GLY A 254 9.77 -1.21 -3.22
CA GLY A 254 10.05 0.16 -3.60
C GLY A 254 11.31 0.31 -4.47
N SER A 255 11.41 1.48 -5.12
CA SER A 255 12.45 1.91 -6.08
C SER A 255 13.73 1.08 -6.13
N GLY A 256 13.94 0.41 -7.26
CA GLY A 256 15.20 -0.23 -7.64
C GLY A 256 15.36 -1.69 -7.22
N ARG A 257 14.36 -2.29 -6.56
CA ARG A 257 14.43 -3.70 -6.12
C ARG A 257 13.47 -4.63 -6.84
N GLY A 258 12.66 -4.09 -7.75
CA GLY A 258 11.72 -4.78 -8.64
C GLY A 258 10.70 -5.67 -7.93
N VAL A 259 10.27 -6.72 -8.63
CA VAL A 259 9.20 -7.62 -8.20
C VAL A 259 9.79 -8.99 -7.87
N TYR A 260 9.35 -9.58 -6.77
CA TYR A 260 9.76 -10.93 -6.35
C TYR A 260 8.58 -11.89 -6.43
N LEU A 261 8.81 -13.07 -7.00
CA LEU A 261 7.90 -14.20 -6.95
C LEU A 261 8.31 -15.13 -5.82
N LEU A 262 7.52 -15.17 -4.76
CA LEU A 262 7.65 -16.11 -3.66
C LEU A 262 6.80 -17.35 -3.96
N SER A 263 7.45 -18.50 -4.14
CA SER A 263 6.77 -19.75 -4.52
C SER A 263 7.28 -20.92 -3.68
N ARG A 264 6.44 -21.94 -3.53
CA ARG A 264 6.78 -23.17 -2.81
C ARG A 264 7.22 -24.23 -3.82
N GLY A 265 8.40 -24.82 -3.61
CA GLY A 265 8.90 -25.93 -4.42
C GLY A 265 8.19 -27.25 -4.10
N ASP A 266 8.45 -28.26 -4.92
CA ASP A 266 7.91 -29.62 -4.75
C ASP A 266 8.38 -30.28 -3.44
N ASP A 267 9.54 -29.84 -2.92
CA ASP A 267 10.11 -30.22 -1.63
C ASP A 267 9.43 -29.53 -0.43
N GLY A 268 8.48 -28.63 -0.69
CA GLY A 268 7.77 -27.86 0.32
C GLY A 268 8.54 -26.65 0.85
N HIS A 269 9.74 -26.34 0.34
CA HIS A 269 10.52 -25.17 0.72
C HIS A 269 10.07 -23.92 -0.06
N TRP A 270 10.22 -22.75 0.56
CA TRP A 270 9.91 -21.47 -0.07
C TRP A 270 11.13 -20.91 -0.79
N SER A 271 10.94 -20.32 -1.96
CA SER A 271 11.97 -19.60 -2.70
C SER A 271 11.44 -18.28 -3.23
N ALA A 272 12.27 -17.23 -3.27
CA ALA A 272 11.91 -15.96 -3.87
C ALA A 272 12.72 -15.75 -5.15
N ARG A 273 12.07 -15.50 -6.28
CA ARG A 273 12.76 -15.26 -7.56
C ARG A 273 12.57 -13.81 -7.97
N PHE A 274 13.63 -13.18 -8.46
CA PHE A 274 13.50 -11.85 -9.04
C PHE A 274 12.76 -11.96 -10.39
N ALA A 275 11.75 -11.13 -10.63
CA ALA A 275 10.91 -11.26 -11.83
C ALA A 275 11.68 -11.01 -13.13
N GLU A 276 12.78 -10.23 -13.10
CA GLU A 276 13.58 -9.91 -14.30
C GLU A 276 14.84 -10.78 -14.46
N GLN A 277 15.28 -11.50 -13.43
CA GLN A 277 16.41 -12.43 -13.50
C GLN A 277 15.93 -13.82 -13.09
N GLY A 278 15.99 -14.79 -14.00
CA GLY A 278 15.55 -16.17 -13.78
C GLY A 278 16.28 -16.93 -12.66
N ASP A 279 17.22 -16.29 -11.94
CA ASP A 279 17.97 -16.90 -10.85
C ASP A 279 17.22 -16.72 -9.50
N PRO A 280 16.93 -17.81 -8.78
CA PRO A 280 16.24 -17.77 -7.50
C PRO A 280 17.14 -17.24 -6.36
N VAL A 281 16.57 -16.39 -5.50
CA VAL A 281 17.05 -16.16 -4.12
C VAL A 281 16.38 -17.20 -3.23
N VAL A 282 17.15 -18.18 -2.77
CA VAL A 282 16.67 -19.22 -1.86
C VAL A 282 16.78 -18.70 -0.42
N TRP A 283 15.70 -18.83 0.35
CA TRP A 283 15.62 -18.45 1.78
C TRP A 283 15.52 -19.68 2.66
#